data_AF-A0ABD5PPZ8-F1
#
_entry.id   AF-A0ABD5PPZ8-F1
#
_cell.length_a   1.000
_cell.length_b   1.000
_cell.length_c   1.000
_cell.angle_alpha   90.00
_cell.angle_beta   90.00
_cell.angle_gamma   90.00
#
_symmetry.space_group_name_H-M   'P 1'
#
loop_
_entity.id
_entity.type
_entity.pdbx_description
1 polymer ?
#
loop_
_entity_poly.entity_id
_entity_poly.type
_entity_poly.pdbx_seq_one_letter_code
_entity_poly.pdbx_strand_id
1 'polypeptide(L)' 'MELTAFLFATLLAHVGFAIFVTAHAAWTDRDAGKWPFVTLAFGLAGIAAYFFYDETESGRI' A
#
# COMPACT_ATOMS: atom_id res chain seq x y z
N MET A 1 -8.07 18.43 -4.30
CA MET A 1 -8.70 17.32 -5.04
C MET A 1 -7.69 16.21 -5.32
N GLU A 2 -6.45 16.54 -5.74
CA GLU A 2 -5.36 15.55 -5.96
C GLU A 2 -5.03 14.69 -4.74
N LEU A 3 -4.76 15.28 -3.57
CA LEU A 3 -4.40 14.51 -2.37
C LEU A 3 -5.46 13.48 -1.97
N THR A 4 -6.74 13.86 -2.01
CA THR A 4 -7.85 12.95 -1.69
C THR A 4 -7.91 11.80 -2.69
N ALA A 5 -7.75 12.06 -3.99
CA ALA A 5 -7.74 11.03 -5.01
C ALA A 5 -6.54 10.08 -4.84
N PHE A 6 -5.35 10.61 -4.56
CA PHE A 6 -4.15 9.82 -4.27
C PHE A 6 -4.34 8.92 -3.04
N LEU A 7 -4.83 9.48 -1.92
CA LEU A 7 -5.09 8.71 -0.70
C LEU A 7 -6.13 7.61 -0.94
N PHE A 8 -7.18 7.91 -1.71
CA PHE A 8 -8.24 6.96 -2.02
C PHE A 8 -7.75 5.83 -2.94
N ALA A 9 -7.00 6.17 -3.99
CA ALA A 9 -6.37 5.20 -4.88
C ALA A 9 -5.40 4.30 -4.12
N THR A 10 -4.63 4.88 -3.21
CA THR A 10 -3.68 4.14 -2.38
C THR A 10 -4.39 3.21 -1.40
N LEU A 11 -5.47 3.65 -0.76
CA LEU A 11 -6.29 2.81 0.11
C LEU A 11 -6.89 1.64 -0.68
N LEU A 12 -7.51 1.92 -1.84
CA LEU A 12 -8.10 0.91 -2.72
C LEU A 12 -7.06 -0.11 -3.18
N ALA A 13 -5.87 0.34 -3.59
CA ALA A 13 -4.79 -0.54 -4.03
C ALA A 13 -4.38 -1.47 -2.89
N HIS A 14 -4.14 -0.97 -1.68
CA HIS A 14 -3.67 -1.78 -0.56
C HIS A 14 -4.72 -2.74 -0.02
N VAL A 15 -5.97 -2.29 0.12
CA VAL A 15 -7.08 -3.15 0.50
C VAL A 15 -7.31 -4.22 -0.56
N GLY A 16 -7.31 -3.84 -1.84
CA GLY A 16 -7.44 -4.77 -2.96
C GLY A 16 -6.32 -5.81 -3.00
N PHE A 17 -5.07 -5.41 -2.73
CA PHE A 17 -3.93 -6.33 -2.70
C PHE A 17 -3.99 -7.28 -1.49
N ALA A 18 -4.42 -6.81 -0.32
CA ALA A 18 -4.63 -7.67 0.84
C ALA A 18 -5.73 -8.71 0.59
N ILE A 19 -6.84 -8.31 -0.06
CA ILE A 19 -7.90 -9.21 -0.49
C ILE A 19 -7.36 -10.21 -1.52
N PHE A 20 -6.59 -9.75 -2.52
CA PHE A 20 -6.01 -10.61 -3.55
C PHE A 20 -5.08 -11.69 -2.97
N VAL A 21 -4.17 -11.32 -2.07
CA VAL A 21 -3.27 -12.27 -1.40
C VAL A 21 -4.06 -13.32 -0.61
N THR A 22 -5.11 -12.89 0.09
CA THR A 22 -5.98 -13.79 0.87
C THR A 22 -6.78 -14.73 -0.03
N ALA A 23 -7.36 -14.22 -1.10
CA ALA A 23 -8.11 -15.01 -2.08
C ALA A 23 -7.22 -16.01 -2.83
N HIS A 24 -6.02 -15.58 -3.23
CA HIS A 24 -5.04 -16.45 -3.88
C HIS A 24 -4.59 -17.59 -2.95
N ALA A 25 -4.34 -17.30 -1.67
CA ALA A 25 -4.01 -18.30 -0.67
C ALA A 25 -5.13 -19.34 -0.50
N ALA A 26 -6.38 -18.88 -0.38
CA ALA A 26 -7.55 -19.76 -0.30
C ALA A 26 -7.72 -20.63 -1.55
N TRP A 27 -7.49 -20.07 -2.74
CA TRP A 27 -7.65 -20.81 -4.01
C TRP A 27 -6.51 -21.80 -4.27
N THR A 28 -5.33 -21.53 -3.75
CA THR A 28 -4.14 -22.39 -3.92
C THR A 28 -3.94 -23.39 -2.79
N ASP A 29 -4.87 -23.43 -1.82
CA ASP A 29 -4.77 -24.23 -0.59
C ASP A 29 -3.42 -24.02 0.13
N ARG A 30 -2.93 -22.78 0.07
CA ARG A 30 -1.68 -22.34 0.69
C ARG A 30 -2.02 -21.46 1.88
N ASP A 31 -1.31 -21.66 2.98
CA ASP A 31 -1.40 -20.75 4.11
C ASP A 31 -0.84 -19.36 3.71
N ALA A 32 -1.66 -18.33 3.82
CA ALA A 32 -1.26 -16.94 3.58
C ALA A 32 -0.23 -16.46 4.62
N GLY A 33 -0.18 -17.08 5.80
CA GLY A 33 0.70 -16.71 6.90
C GLY A 33 0.62 -15.21 7.21
N LYS A 34 1.77 -14.53 7.17
CA LYS A 34 1.87 -13.09 7.44
C LYS A 34 1.82 -12.20 6.19
N TRP A 35 1.68 -12.78 4.99
CA TRP A 35 1.76 -12.04 3.73
C TRP A 35 0.75 -10.89 3.59
N PRO A 36 -0.50 -11.00 4.06
CA PRO A 36 -1.43 -9.86 4.05
C PRO A 36 -0.91 -8.66 4.85
N PHE A 37 -0.29 -8.91 6.01
CA PHE A 37 0.29 -7.86 6.85
C PHE A 37 1.59 -7.28 6.26
N VAL A 38 2.43 -8.13 5.67
CA VAL A 38 3.65 -7.69 4.97
C VAL A 38 3.28 -6.76 3.82
N THR A 39 2.27 -7.11 3.04
CA THR A 39 1.78 -6.29 1.93
C THR A 39 1.26 -4.94 2.43
N LEU A 40 0.50 -4.94 3.54
CA LEU A 40 0.01 -3.71 4.16
C LEU A 40 1.16 -2.82 4.64
N ALA A 41 2.19 -3.40 5.26
CA ALA A 41 3.37 -2.66 5.74
C ALA A 41 4.15 -2.02 4.59
N PHE A 42 4.38 -2.75 3.49
CA PHE A 42 4.98 -2.18 2.28
C PHE A 42 4.14 -1.05 1.70
N GLY A 43 2.83 -1.15 1.81
CA GLY A 43 1.93 -0.08 1.39
C GLY A 43 2.03 1.21 2.17
N LEU A 44 2.05 1.08 3.50
CA LEU A 44 2.29 2.21 4.40
C LEU A 44 3.68 2.83 4.16
N ALA A 45 4.69 2.00 3.89
CA ALA A 45 6.02 2.48 3.54
C ALA A 45 6.04 3.28 2.23
N GLY A 46 5.26 2.87 1.23
CA GLY A 46 5.08 3.63 -0.02
C GLY A 46 4.42 4.99 0.19
N ILE A 47 3.38 5.06 1.04
CA ILE A 47 2.76 6.34 1.43
C ILE A 47 3.79 7.23 2.13
N ALA A 48 4.50 6.69 3.12
CA ALA A 48 5.51 7.43 3.86
C ALA A 48 6.59 7.98 2.91
N ALA A 49 7.11 7.15 1.99
CA ALA A 49 8.08 7.57 1.01
C ALA A 49 7.58 8.72 0.13
N TYR A 50 6.31 8.74 -0.29
CA TYR A 50 5.74 9.86 -1.05
C TYR A 50 5.81 11.18 -0.27
N PHE A 51 5.35 11.19 0.99
CA PHE A 51 5.39 12.39 1.83
C PHE A 51 6.82 12.83 2.17
N PHE A 52 7.70 11.90 2.52
CA PHE A 52 9.10 12.22 2.84
C PHE A 52 9.92 12.64 1.60
N TYR A 53 9.62 12.10 0.42
CA TYR A 53 10.32 12.47 -0.83
C TYR A 53 9.88 13.86 -1.32
N ASP A 54 8.59 14.19 -1.23
CA ASP A 54 8.04 15.51 -1.59
C ASP A 54 8.62 16.64 -0.71
N GLU A 55 8.84 16.39 0.59
CA GLU A 55 9.49 17.33 1.49
C GLU A 55 10.97 17.59 1.14
N THR A 56 11.69 16.58 0.64
CA THR A 56 13.10 16.74 0.24
C THR A 56 13.31 17.53 -1.05
N GLU A 57 12.34 17.56 -1.97
CA GLU A 57 12.39 18.40 -3.18
C GLU A 57 11.97 19.86 -2.90
N SER A 58 11.01 20.07 -2.00
CA SER A 58 10.53 21.42 -1.63
C SER A 58 11.53 22.24 -0.79
N GLY A 59 12.50 21.57 -0.15
CA GLY A 59 13.57 22.20 0.64
C GLY A 59 14.69 22.90 -0.16
N ARG A 60 14.54 23.08 -1.48
CA ARG A 60 15.51 23.75 -2.35
C ARG A 60 14.94 25.00 -3.00
N ILE A 61 14.61 26.00 -2.19
CA ILE A 61 14.42 27.40 -2.61
C ILE A 61 15.24 28.34 -1.71
#